data_AF-A0A8H7TQC5-F1
#
_entry.id   AF-A0A8H7TQC5-F1
#
_cell.length_a   1.000
_cell.length_b   1.000
_cell.length_c   1.000
_cell.angle_alpha   90.00
_cell.angle_beta   90.00
_cell.angle_gamma   90.00
#
_symmetry.space_group_name_H-M   'P 1'
#
loop_
_entity.id
_entity.type
_entity.pdbx_description
1 polymer ?
#
loop_
_entity_poly.entity_id
_entity_poly.type
_entity_poly.pdbx_seq_one_letter_code
_entity_poly.pdbx_strand_id
1 'polypeptide(L)'
;MLIEHISISKSFGRINNYVIDPSQELVAIGVTNILAPFLGAYPATGSFSRTAIKSKAGVRTPFAGVITAVVVLLALYALTALFFYIPNSALAAVIIHAVGDVITPPQTVFQFWRVAPHEVVIFLAGVLVTVFTNIENGVYVTICTSFVVLIWRLFLSEGRFLGRTRVRTVRQTNSAQASSSDGEGKAKETVTEDEKDFSLRPGFLPVEHEDGSNSEVVVDNPYPGVFVYRFAEGFNYPNASRYLNHLTTVIFKTTRRTDPSLLGKVGDRPWNAAGKRGQLEDNSHLPTLKAIVLDFSAVNNIDATSVQALLDTRSQLDRYAAPDKVDWHFANITSRWTKRGLVAAGFGIRNGPPGRTIFSIAELGGADSAAAAAEAERRKAAEQLKEKNTDDIESIGGVSRRSSNKQVAVQGLNRPLFHFDLHEAVEAAIANAQLKTP
;
A
#
# COMPACT_ATOMS: atom_id res chain seq x y z
N MET A 1 -14.60 23.26 16.35
CA MET A 1 -15.86 23.65 15.67
C MET A 1 -16.08 22.89 14.37
N LEU A 2 -15.35 23.14 13.28
CA LEU A 2 -15.60 22.44 11.99
C LEU A 2 -15.36 20.92 12.06
N ILE A 3 -14.24 20.50 12.65
CA ILE A 3 -13.90 19.09 12.82
C ILE A 3 -14.96 18.35 13.61
N GLU A 4 -15.45 18.96 14.68
CA GLU A 4 -16.51 18.42 15.54
C GLU A 4 -17.80 18.20 14.75
N HIS A 5 -18.27 19.22 14.02
CA HIS A 5 -19.48 19.10 13.21
C HIS A 5 -19.37 18.01 12.15
N ILE A 6 -18.28 18.00 11.36
CA ILE A 6 -18.08 16.98 10.32
C ILE A 6 -17.99 15.58 10.94
N SER A 7 -17.34 15.44 12.09
CA SER A 7 -17.27 14.17 12.82
C SER A 7 -18.67 13.68 13.24
N ILE A 8 -19.49 14.57 13.80
CA ILE A 8 -20.88 14.27 14.17
C ILE A 8 -21.69 13.88 12.92
N SER A 9 -21.66 14.70 11.86
CA SER A 9 -22.41 14.45 10.63
C SER A 9 -22.02 13.10 9.99
N LYS A 10 -20.72 12.77 9.91
CA LYS A 10 -20.26 11.47 9.41
C LYS A 10 -20.64 10.30 10.32
N SER A 11 -20.72 10.51 11.63
CA SER A 11 -21.17 9.47 12.57
C SER A 11 -22.64 9.15 12.33
N PHE A 12 -23.51 10.17 12.26
CA PHE A 12 -24.94 9.97 12.01
C PHE A 12 -25.25 9.53 10.57
N GLY A 13 -24.44 9.93 9.58
CA GLY A 13 -24.54 9.41 8.21
C GLY A 13 -24.27 7.92 8.12
N ARG A 14 -23.31 7.41 8.90
CA ARG A 14 -23.07 5.95 9.00
C ARG A 14 -24.21 5.22 9.71
N ILE A 15 -24.73 5.77 10.81
CA ILE A 15 -25.82 5.14 11.59
C ILE A 15 -27.12 5.08 10.77
N ASN A 16 -27.44 6.15 10.03
CA ASN A 16 -28.70 6.29 9.30
C ASN A 16 -28.56 6.02 7.78
N ASN A 17 -27.41 5.50 7.35
CA ASN A 17 -27.11 5.09 5.97
C ASN A 17 -27.37 6.18 4.91
N TYR A 18 -26.83 7.38 5.13
CA TYR A 18 -26.82 8.45 4.14
C TYR A 18 -25.41 9.04 3.98
N VAL A 19 -25.15 9.61 2.80
CA VAL A 19 -23.87 10.23 2.47
C VAL A 19 -23.89 11.70 2.87
N ILE A 20 -22.86 12.14 3.58
CA ILE A 20 -22.62 13.54 3.90
C ILE A 20 -21.66 14.13 2.86
N ASP A 21 -21.99 15.29 2.32
CA ASP A 21 -21.07 16.14 1.55
C ASP A 21 -20.41 17.15 2.50
N PRO A 22 -19.11 16.98 2.85
CA PRO A 22 -18.41 17.89 3.76
C PRO A 22 -18.36 19.33 3.25
N SER A 23 -18.38 19.55 1.94
CA SER A 23 -18.32 20.88 1.33
C SER A 23 -19.62 21.65 1.58
N GLN A 24 -20.76 20.96 1.45
CA GLN A 24 -22.07 21.54 1.76
C GLN A 24 -22.24 21.84 3.25
N GLU A 25 -21.82 20.92 4.13
CA GLU A 25 -21.85 21.15 5.58
C GLU A 25 -20.97 22.34 6.00
N LEU A 26 -19.82 22.54 5.32
CA LEU A 26 -18.95 23.69 5.55
C LEU A 26 -19.62 25.01 5.16
N VAL A 27 -20.27 25.04 3.98
CA VAL A 27 -21.05 26.22 3.54
C VAL A 27 -22.19 26.51 4.50
N ALA A 28 -22.92 25.49 4.96
CA ALA A 28 -24.03 25.65 5.90
C ALA A 28 -23.58 26.26 7.25
N ILE A 29 -22.49 25.76 7.83
CA ILE A 29 -21.91 26.35 9.05
C ILE A 29 -21.41 27.76 8.79
N GLY A 30 -20.75 27.99 7.65
CA GLY A 30 -20.21 29.29 7.27
C GLY A 30 -21.30 30.35 7.21
N VAL A 31 -22.38 30.07 6.47
CA VAL A 31 -23.55 30.96 6.38
C VAL A 31 -24.19 31.18 7.75
N THR A 32 -24.36 30.12 8.54
CA THR A 32 -24.92 30.21 9.90
C THR A 32 -24.11 31.15 10.78
N ASN A 33 -22.78 31.03 10.77
CA ASN A 33 -21.89 31.85 11.60
C ASN A 33 -21.64 33.26 11.05
N ILE A 34 -21.91 33.50 9.77
CA ILE A 34 -21.93 34.86 9.19
C ILE A 34 -23.21 35.59 9.62
N LEU A 35 -24.36 34.91 9.61
CA LEU A 35 -25.65 35.53 9.94
C LEU A 35 -25.93 35.64 11.44
N ALA A 36 -25.48 34.66 12.23
CA ALA A 36 -25.74 34.58 13.68
C ALA A 36 -25.35 35.84 14.48
N PRO A 37 -24.18 36.49 14.25
CA PRO A 37 -23.79 37.70 14.98
C PRO A 37 -24.74 38.89 14.78
N PHE A 38 -25.39 39.00 13.61
CA PHE A 38 -26.39 40.06 13.36
C PHE A 38 -27.63 39.92 14.25
N LEU A 39 -27.84 38.75 14.84
CA LEU A 39 -28.91 38.46 15.79
C LEU A 39 -28.41 38.31 17.23
N GLY A 40 -27.14 38.66 17.50
CA GLY A 40 -26.52 38.57 18.83
C GLY A 40 -26.13 37.15 19.26
N ALA A 41 -26.07 36.18 18.35
CA ALA A 41 -25.68 34.82 18.66
C ALA A 41 -24.16 34.61 18.64
N TYR A 42 -23.67 33.77 19.56
CA TYR A 42 -22.28 33.29 19.60
C TYR A 42 -22.01 32.26 18.49
N PRO A 43 -20.73 31.97 18.16
CA PRO A 43 -20.38 30.96 17.17
C PRO A 43 -21.06 29.62 17.43
N ALA A 44 -21.80 29.12 16.44
CA ALA A 44 -22.58 27.90 16.51
C ALA A 44 -21.87 26.73 15.81
N THR A 45 -22.02 25.53 16.37
CA THR A 45 -21.49 24.26 15.85
C THR A 45 -22.53 23.14 16.00
N GLY A 46 -22.24 21.98 15.41
CA GLY A 46 -23.01 20.76 15.59
C GLY A 46 -22.97 20.29 17.04
N SER A 47 -24.06 19.67 17.51
CA SER A 47 -24.17 19.19 18.88
C SER A 47 -24.47 17.70 18.90
N PHE A 48 -23.53 16.91 19.42
CA PHE A 48 -23.66 15.45 19.48
C PHE A 48 -24.92 15.04 20.26
N SER A 49 -25.11 15.60 21.47
CA SER A 49 -26.26 15.31 22.33
C SER A 49 -27.61 15.66 21.68
N ARG A 50 -27.76 16.87 21.13
CA ARG A 50 -29.02 17.29 20.49
C ARG A 50 -29.35 16.47 19.24
N THR A 51 -28.35 16.16 18.42
CA THR A 51 -28.53 15.33 17.22
C THR A 51 -28.84 13.88 17.59
N ALA A 52 -28.20 13.33 18.64
CA ALA A 52 -28.48 11.99 19.13
C ALA A 52 -29.94 11.85 19.60
N ILE A 53 -30.45 12.83 20.35
CA ILE A 53 -31.84 12.84 20.80
C ILE A 53 -32.80 12.93 19.60
N LYS A 54 -32.54 13.84 18.64
CA LYS A 54 -33.36 13.95 17.42
C LYS A 54 -33.38 12.66 16.61
N SER A 55 -32.23 12.02 16.45
CA SER A 55 -32.12 10.73 15.74
C SER A 55 -32.90 9.63 16.47
N LYS A 56 -32.79 9.54 17.80
CA LYS A 56 -33.55 8.57 18.63
C LYS A 56 -35.06 8.84 18.62
N ALA A 57 -35.47 10.10 18.51
CA ALA A 57 -36.87 10.51 18.38
C ALA A 57 -37.45 10.27 16.97
N GLY A 58 -36.66 9.74 16.03
CA GLY A 58 -37.13 9.43 14.68
C GLY A 58 -37.26 10.64 13.76
N VAL A 59 -36.58 11.76 14.06
CA VAL A 59 -36.56 12.94 13.19
C VAL A 59 -35.83 12.61 11.89
N ARG A 60 -36.49 12.83 10.74
CA ARG A 60 -35.93 12.54 9.41
C ARG A 60 -35.73 13.77 8.52
N THR A 61 -36.20 14.94 8.95
CA THR A 61 -36.18 16.17 8.14
C THR A 61 -35.53 17.33 8.90
N PRO A 62 -34.79 18.23 8.22
CA PRO A 62 -34.21 19.42 8.85
C PRO A 62 -35.28 20.39 9.39
N PHE A 63 -36.54 20.26 8.94
CA PHE A 63 -37.68 21.06 9.41
C PHE A 63 -37.90 20.97 10.93
N ALA A 64 -37.47 19.89 11.59
CA ALA A 64 -37.47 19.80 13.05
C ALA A 64 -36.65 20.92 13.72
N GLY A 65 -35.65 21.50 13.03
CA GLY A 65 -34.93 22.69 13.47
C GLY A 65 -35.84 23.91 13.62
N VAL A 66 -36.75 24.14 12.67
CA VAL A 66 -37.74 25.23 12.70
C VAL A 66 -38.69 25.05 13.88
N ILE A 67 -39.21 23.84 14.08
CA ILE A 67 -40.08 23.52 15.24
C ILE A 67 -39.33 23.80 16.54
N THR A 68 -38.06 23.37 16.64
CA THR A 68 -37.24 23.65 17.83
C THR A 68 -37.09 25.16 18.06
N ALA A 69 -36.86 25.94 17.00
CA ALA A 69 -36.71 27.39 17.11
C ALA A 69 -38.00 28.09 17.57
N VAL A 70 -39.17 27.69 17.05
CA VAL A 70 -40.47 28.23 17.48
C VAL A 70 -40.73 27.94 18.96
N VAL A 71 -40.46 26.70 19.40
CA VAL A 71 -40.61 26.32 20.81
C VAL A 71 -39.69 27.15 21.71
N VAL A 72 -38.43 27.35 21.31
CA VAL A 72 -37.48 28.20 22.06
C VAL A 72 -37.97 29.65 22.12
N LEU A 73 -38.45 30.23 21.02
CA LEU A 73 -39.00 31.59 21.01
C LEU A 73 -40.21 31.73 21.93
N LEU A 74 -41.14 30.78 21.88
CA LEU A 74 -42.32 30.77 22.76
C LEU A 74 -41.90 30.66 24.23
N ALA A 75 -40.93 29.79 24.54
CA ALA A 75 -40.41 29.64 25.90
C ALA A 75 -39.75 30.93 26.41
N LEU A 76 -38.98 31.63 25.56
CA LEU A 76 -38.36 32.90 25.92
C LEU A 76 -39.40 34.03 26.12
N TYR A 77 -40.56 33.96 25.46
CA TYR A 77 -41.61 34.98 25.65
C TYR A 77 -42.51 34.69 26.86
N ALA A 78 -42.88 33.42 27.07
CA ALA A 78 -43.91 33.03 28.05
C ALA A 78 -43.37 32.40 29.34
N LEU A 79 -42.18 31.77 29.33
CA LEU A 79 -41.67 30.98 30.46
C LEU A 79 -40.48 31.62 31.19
N THR A 80 -40.02 32.81 30.81
CA THR A 80 -38.87 33.49 31.46
C THR A 80 -39.05 33.72 32.95
N ALA A 81 -40.25 34.12 33.38
CA ALA A 81 -40.56 34.28 34.79
C ALA A 81 -40.48 32.95 35.57
N LEU A 82 -40.78 31.82 34.91
CA LEU A 82 -40.66 30.50 35.52
C LEU A 82 -39.19 30.04 35.59
N PHE A 83 -38.39 30.33 34.56
CA PHE A 83 -36.97 29.98 34.53
C PHE A 83 -36.15 30.64 35.64
N PHE A 84 -36.59 31.78 36.18
CA PHE A 84 -35.97 32.41 37.34
C PHE A 84 -35.87 31.48 38.57
N TYR A 85 -36.84 30.56 38.74
CA TYR A 85 -36.87 29.63 39.87
C TYR A 85 -36.01 28.38 39.68
N ILE A 86 -35.36 28.20 38.52
CA ILE A 86 -34.53 27.03 38.28
C ILE A 86 -33.23 27.16 39.09
N PRO A 87 -32.94 26.25 40.02
CA PRO A 87 -31.72 26.31 40.80
C PRO A 87 -30.50 25.93 39.96
N ASN A 88 -29.37 26.61 40.19
CA ASN A 88 -28.10 26.32 39.51
C ASN A 88 -27.63 24.87 39.72
N SER A 89 -28.00 24.24 40.84
CA SER A 89 -27.69 22.83 41.12
C SER A 89 -28.38 21.87 40.14
N ALA A 90 -29.61 22.18 39.72
CA ALA A 90 -30.32 21.37 38.71
C ALA A 90 -29.64 21.49 37.34
N LEU A 91 -29.20 22.70 36.96
CA LEU A 91 -28.46 22.92 35.71
C LEU A 91 -27.12 22.17 35.72
N ALA A 92 -26.37 22.22 36.83
CA ALA A 92 -25.11 21.49 36.99
C ALA A 92 -25.32 19.97 36.88
N ALA A 93 -26.37 19.43 37.52
CA ALA A 93 -26.69 18.01 37.46
C ALA A 93 -26.96 17.52 36.03
N VAL A 94 -27.70 18.31 35.23
CA VAL A 94 -27.98 18.01 33.82
C VAL A 94 -26.68 18.01 32.99
N ILE A 95 -25.77 18.96 33.24
CA ILE A 95 -24.48 19.01 32.53
C ILE A 95 -23.61 17.80 32.88
N ILE A 96 -23.49 17.46 34.17
CA ILE A 96 -22.69 16.30 34.61
C ILE A 96 -23.22 15.00 33.99
N HIS A 97 -24.53 14.80 33.99
CA HIS A 97 -25.16 13.64 33.36
C HIS A 97 -24.88 13.60 31.84
N ALA A 98 -25.04 14.73 31.15
CA ALA A 98 -24.82 14.80 29.70
C ALA A 98 -23.36 14.54 29.29
N VAL A 99 -22.39 14.96 30.12
CA VAL A 99 -20.95 14.73 29.85
C VAL A 99 -20.54 13.30 30.20
N GLY A 100 -21.15 12.68 31.21
CA GLY A 100 -20.85 11.30 31.62
C GLY A 100 -20.97 10.29 30.47
N ASP A 101 -21.99 10.46 29.62
CA ASP A 101 -22.23 9.59 28.45
C ASP A 101 -21.20 9.75 27.32
N VAL A 102 -20.38 10.82 27.35
CA VAL A 102 -19.38 11.13 26.33
C VAL A 102 -18.00 10.61 26.72
N ILE A 103 -17.76 10.27 27.99
CA ILE A 103 -16.47 9.78 28.47
C ILE A 103 -16.18 8.39 27.89
N THR A 104 -15.02 8.25 27.25
CA THR A 104 -14.57 6.99 26.65
C THR A 104 -14.40 5.91 27.73
N PRO A 105 -15.06 4.74 27.59
CA PRO A 105 -14.90 3.63 28.54
C PRO A 105 -13.46 3.09 28.57
N PRO A 106 -12.97 2.60 29.74
CA PRO A 106 -11.62 2.05 29.87
C PRO A 106 -11.33 0.89 28.90
N GLN A 107 -12.34 0.08 28.60
CA GLN A 107 -12.23 -1.03 27.66
C GLN A 107 -11.86 -0.56 26.24
N THR A 108 -12.39 0.58 25.80
CA THR A 108 -12.08 1.18 24.50
C THR A 108 -10.64 1.70 24.47
N VAL A 109 -10.16 2.31 25.56
CA VAL A 109 -8.76 2.76 25.67
C VAL A 109 -7.80 1.57 25.63
N PHE A 110 -8.15 0.45 26.27
CA PHE A 110 -7.37 -0.78 26.19
C PHE A 110 -7.33 -1.38 24.78
N GLN A 111 -8.42 -1.26 24.01
CA GLN A 111 -8.41 -1.64 22.60
C GLN A 111 -7.43 -0.78 21.79
N PHE A 112 -7.39 0.54 22.01
CA PHE A 112 -6.40 1.40 21.37
C PHE A 112 -4.97 0.97 21.70
N TRP A 113 -4.70 0.58 22.94
CA TRP A 113 -3.39 0.07 23.34
C TRP A 113 -2.98 -1.19 22.56
N ARG A 114 -3.93 -2.11 22.35
CA ARG A 114 -3.68 -3.35 21.59
C ARG A 114 -3.46 -3.11 20.09
N VAL A 115 -4.03 -2.04 19.53
CA VAL A 115 -3.89 -1.68 18.11
C VAL A 115 -2.61 -0.88 17.89
N ALA A 116 -2.44 0.22 18.63
CA ALA A 116 -1.35 1.17 18.46
C ALA A 116 -1.05 1.86 19.81
N PRO A 117 -0.07 1.37 20.60
CA PRO A 117 0.23 1.93 21.93
C PRO A 117 0.54 3.43 21.93
N HIS A 118 1.16 3.94 20.86
CA HIS A 118 1.50 5.35 20.73
C HIS A 118 0.27 6.27 20.62
N GLU A 119 -0.86 5.77 20.10
CA GLU A 119 -2.10 6.56 20.03
C GLU A 119 -2.68 6.80 21.43
N VAL A 120 -2.53 5.85 22.35
CA VAL A 120 -2.96 6.01 23.75
C VAL A 120 -2.12 7.09 24.45
N VAL A 121 -0.82 7.14 24.18
CA VAL A 121 0.07 8.19 24.72
C VAL A 121 -0.37 9.57 24.22
N ILE A 122 -0.66 9.70 22.92
CA ILE A 122 -1.15 10.95 22.32
C ILE A 122 -2.51 11.35 22.93
N PHE A 123 -3.43 10.39 23.07
CA PHE A 123 -4.73 10.60 23.68
C PHE A 123 -4.62 11.11 25.12
N LEU A 124 -3.84 10.42 25.96
CA LEU A 124 -3.64 10.81 27.36
C LEU A 124 -2.94 12.17 27.48
N ALA A 125 -1.93 12.43 26.65
CA ALA A 125 -1.27 13.73 26.59
C ALA A 125 -2.27 14.86 26.24
N GLY A 126 -3.13 14.63 25.25
CA GLY A 126 -4.19 15.57 24.88
C GLY A 126 -5.18 15.86 26.00
N VAL A 127 -5.66 14.81 26.69
CA VAL A 127 -6.56 14.93 27.83
C VAL A 127 -5.91 15.71 28.98
N LEU A 128 -4.69 15.32 29.37
CA LEU A 128 -3.97 15.95 30.48
C LEU A 128 -3.71 17.44 30.18
N VAL A 129 -3.19 17.76 29.00
CA VAL A 129 -2.92 19.16 28.61
C VAL A 129 -4.22 19.97 28.57
N THR A 130 -5.30 19.41 28.04
CA THR A 130 -6.60 20.11 28.00
C THR A 130 -7.14 20.41 29.40
N VAL A 131 -7.01 19.46 30.34
CA VAL A 131 -7.50 19.61 31.73
C VAL A 131 -6.68 20.63 32.52
N PHE A 132 -5.36 20.63 32.37
CA PHE A 132 -4.48 21.49 33.18
C PHE A 132 -4.14 22.84 32.54
N THR A 133 -4.46 23.03 31.25
CA THR A 133 -4.21 24.30 30.55
C THR A 133 -5.48 24.81 29.89
N ASN A 134 -5.60 24.67 28.57
CA ASN A 134 -6.76 25.04 27.80
C ASN A 134 -6.95 24.04 26.65
N ILE A 135 -8.14 24.07 26.04
CA ILE A 135 -8.49 23.18 24.93
C ILE A 135 -7.62 23.40 23.69
N GLU A 136 -7.18 24.63 23.45
CA GLU A 136 -6.33 24.99 22.31
C GLU A 136 -4.97 24.30 22.39
N ASN A 137 -4.29 24.36 23.53
CA ASN A 137 -3.01 23.70 23.74
C ASN A 137 -3.13 22.17 23.64
N GLY A 138 -4.20 21.59 24.17
CA GLY A 138 -4.45 20.15 24.05
C GLY A 138 -4.60 19.69 22.59
N VAL A 139 -5.30 20.49 21.77
CA VAL A 139 -5.41 20.26 20.33
C VAL A 139 -4.06 20.40 19.64
N TYR A 140 -3.27 21.43 19.94
CA TYR A 140 -1.93 21.58 19.35
C TYR A 140 -1.00 20.42 19.69
N VAL A 141 -0.97 19.99 20.95
CA VAL A 141 -0.14 18.84 21.38
C VAL A 141 -0.52 17.58 20.61
N THR A 142 -1.81 17.24 20.53
CA THR A 142 -2.25 16.03 19.84
C THR A 142 -1.95 16.05 18.35
N ILE A 143 -2.17 17.18 17.66
CA ILE A 143 -1.87 17.32 16.23
C ILE A 143 -0.36 17.25 15.98
N CYS A 144 0.44 18.00 16.73
CA CYS A 144 1.88 18.05 16.57
C CYS A 144 2.53 16.69 16.87
N THR A 145 2.15 16.03 17.96
CA THR A 145 2.69 14.69 18.28
C THR A 145 2.29 13.65 17.23
N SER A 146 1.04 13.68 16.74
CA SER A 146 0.60 12.79 15.65
C SER A 146 1.41 13.02 14.37
N PHE A 147 1.70 14.28 14.05
CA PHE A 147 2.51 14.64 12.90
C PHE A 147 3.96 14.18 13.05
N VAL A 148 4.56 14.34 14.23
CA VAL A 148 5.91 13.82 14.54
C VAL A 148 5.97 12.30 14.36
N VAL A 149 4.97 11.57 14.86
CA VAL A 149 4.90 10.11 14.68
C VAL A 149 4.78 9.72 13.20
N LEU A 150 3.96 10.44 12.43
CA LEU A 150 3.82 10.22 10.99
C LEU A 150 5.17 10.42 10.27
N ILE A 151 5.86 11.53 10.55
CA ILE A 151 7.17 11.84 9.99
C ILE A 151 8.21 10.80 10.39
N TRP A 152 8.24 10.43 11.67
CA TRP A 152 9.16 9.44 12.21
C TRP A 152 9.01 8.09 11.49
N ARG A 153 7.78 7.62 11.33
CA ARG A 153 7.49 6.39 10.57
C ARG A 153 7.95 6.49 9.13
N LEU A 154 7.72 7.62 8.48
CA LEU A 154 8.09 7.86 7.09
C LEU A 154 9.62 7.89 6.91
N PHE A 155 10.39 8.47 7.84
CA PHE A 155 11.85 8.53 7.78
C PHE A 155 12.54 7.22 8.16
N LEU A 156 11.98 6.45 9.10
CA LEU A 156 12.58 5.23 9.63
C LEU A 156 12.13 3.95 8.92
N SER A 157 11.38 4.05 7.82
CA SER A 157 11.01 2.89 7.02
C SER A 157 12.26 2.17 6.47
N GLU A 158 12.43 0.89 6.80
CA GLU A 158 13.55 0.06 6.37
C GLU A 158 13.14 -0.92 5.27
N GLY A 159 13.98 -1.08 4.26
CA GLY A 159 13.71 -1.98 3.16
C GLY A 159 14.41 -3.31 3.40
N ARG A 160 13.86 -4.37 2.81
CA ARG A 160 14.26 -5.74 3.13
C ARG A 160 14.82 -6.44 1.90
N PHE A 161 15.90 -7.19 2.10
CA PHE A 161 16.37 -8.13 1.10
C PHE A 161 15.48 -9.36 1.12
N LEU A 162 15.06 -9.81 -0.07
CA LEU A 162 14.28 -11.01 -0.24
C LEU A 162 15.17 -12.13 -0.79
N GLY A 163 14.94 -13.34 -0.32
CA GLY A 163 15.45 -14.54 -1.00
C GLY A 163 14.30 -15.38 -1.54
N ARG A 164 14.68 -16.40 -2.30
CA ARG A 164 13.77 -17.33 -2.98
C ARG A 164 13.49 -18.51 -2.06
N THR A 165 12.22 -18.87 -1.96
CA THR A 165 11.75 -20.10 -1.34
C THR A 165 10.77 -20.82 -2.27
N ARG A 166 10.50 -22.09 -2.04
CA ARG A 166 9.49 -22.86 -2.80
C ARG A 166 8.24 -23.00 -1.96
N VAL A 167 7.15 -22.41 -2.44
CA VAL A 167 5.86 -22.40 -1.74
C VAL A 167 4.87 -23.27 -2.49
N ARG A 168 4.06 -24.02 -1.74
CA ARG A 168 2.90 -24.74 -2.26
C ARG A 168 1.65 -24.16 -1.60
N THR A 169 0.56 -24.05 -2.36
CA THR A 169 -0.74 -23.71 -1.78
C THR A 169 -1.45 -25.00 -1.45
N VAL A 170 -1.69 -25.25 -0.16
CA VAL A 170 -2.47 -26.40 0.30
C VAL A 170 -3.90 -25.92 0.52
N ARG A 171 -4.87 -26.58 -0.14
CA ARG A 171 -6.28 -26.31 0.10
C ARG A 171 -6.75 -27.30 1.17
N GLN A 172 -7.00 -26.80 2.38
CA GLN A 172 -7.60 -27.63 3.41
C GLN A 172 -9.00 -28.05 2.93
N THR A 173 -9.16 -29.33 2.61
CA THR A 173 -10.48 -29.92 2.44
C THR A 173 -10.96 -30.28 3.83
N ASN A 174 -12.04 -29.64 4.29
CA ASN A 174 -12.70 -30.07 5.51
C ASN A 174 -13.44 -31.39 5.24
N SER A 175 -12.70 -32.50 5.13
CA SER A 175 -13.28 -33.83 5.33
C SER A 175 -13.48 -34.02 6.84
N ALA A 176 -14.46 -33.30 7.39
CA ALA A 176 -15.02 -33.60 8.69
C ALA A 176 -15.83 -34.91 8.56
N GLN A 177 -15.14 -36.04 8.61
CA GLN A 177 -15.77 -37.30 8.99
C GLN A 177 -15.41 -37.53 10.45
N ALA A 178 -16.42 -37.31 11.29
CA ALA A 178 -16.40 -37.65 12.69
C ALA A 178 -16.12 -39.16 12.84
N SER A 179 -14.95 -39.49 13.37
CA SER A 179 -14.74 -40.75 14.08
C SER A 179 -14.11 -40.43 15.43
N SER A 180 -14.95 -40.53 16.45
CA SER A 180 -14.57 -40.61 17.86
C SER A 180 -13.57 -41.73 18.11
N SER A 181 -12.45 -41.42 18.76
CA SER A 181 -11.93 -42.12 19.95
C SER A 181 -10.46 -41.76 20.17
N ASP A 182 -10.19 -41.22 21.36
CA ASP A 182 -9.00 -41.37 22.20
C ASP A 182 -7.59 -41.34 21.57
N GLY A 183 -6.79 -40.39 22.05
CA GLY A 183 -5.33 -40.48 22.04
C GLY A 183 -4.64 -39.17 21.67
N GLU A 184 -3.78 -38.67 22.55
CA GLU A 184 -2.78 -37.64 22.26
C GLU A 184 -1.88 -38.09 21.11
N GLY A 185 -2.27 -37.76 19.89
CA GLY A 185 -1.48 -37.97 18.68
C GLY A 185 -1.22 -36.62 18.04
N LYS A 186 0.05 -36.21 17.96
CA LYS A 186 0.49 -35.12 17.08
C LYS A 186 -0.17 -35.34 15.71
N ALA A 187 -1.03 -34.41 15.31
CA ALA A 187 -1.65 -34.42 13.99
C ALA A 187 -0.53 -34.32 12.94
N LYS A 188 -0.07 -35.47 12.46
CA LYS A 188 0.79 -35.56 11.29
C LYS A 188 -0.16 -35.43 10.11
N GLU A 189 -0.34 -34.19 9.63
CA GLU A 189 -1.08 -33.91 8.40
C GLU A 189 -0.50 -34.79 7.29
N THR A 190 -1.20 -35.88 7.00
CA THR A 190 -0.77 -36.86 6.01
C THR A 190 -1.31 -36.35 4.69
N VAL A 191 -0.50 -35.58 3.98
CA VAL A 191 -0.79 -35.13 2.61
C VAL A 191 -0.96 -36.38 1.75
N THR A 192 -2.16 -36.60 1.23
CA THR A 192 -2.50 -37.74 0.38
C THR A 192 -1.70 -37.72 -0.93
N GLU A 193 -1.22 -38.87 -1.39
CA GLU A 193 -0.29 -39.02 -2.52
C GLU A 193 -0.89 -38.67 -3.91
N ASP A 194 -2.20 -38.44 -4.00
CA ASP A 194 -2.91 -38.05 -5.23
C ASP A 194 -2.75 -36.55 -5.58
N GLU A 195 -1.95 -35.82 -4.80
CA GLU A 195 -1.77 -34.38 -4.88
C GLU A 195 -0.45 -33.99 -5.60
N LYS A 196 0.02 -34.83 -6.53
CA LYS A 196 1.29 -34.67 -7.28
C LYS A 196 1.26 -33.60 -8.39
N ASP A 197 0.10 -33.02 -8.71
CA ASP A 197 -0.06 -32.04 -9.80
C ASP A 197 -0.01 -30.56 -9.38
N PHE A 198 0.12 -30.24 -8.08
CA PHE A 198 0.32 -28.84 -7.68
C PHE A 198 1.80 -28.46 -7.80
N SER A 199 2.14 -27.80 -8.90
CA SER A 199 3.46 -27.24 -9.17
C SER A 199 3.94 -26.35 -8.01
N LEU A 200 5.13 -26.62 -7.49
CA LEU A 200 5.82 -25.72 -6.56
C LEU A 200 5.97 -24.34 -7.22
N ARG A 201 5.47 -23.28 -6.58
CA ARG A 201 5.67 -21.92 -7.07
C ARG A 201 6.81 -21.24 -6.29
N PRO A 202 7.59 -20.36 -6.93
CA PRO A 202 8.56 -19.56 -6.22
C PRO A 202 7.85 -18.54 -5.32
N GLY A 203 8.27 -18.46 -4.06
CA GLY A 203 7.93 -17.40 -3.13
C GLY A 203 9.16 -16.55 -2.81
N PHE A 204 8.92 -15.31 -2.40
CA PHE A 204 9.98 -14.40 -1.98
C PHE A 204 9.71 -13.90 -0.57
N LEU A 205 10.59 -14.26 0.36
CA LEU A 205 10.48 -13.93 1.78
C LEU A 205 11.69 -13.10 2.22
N PRO A 206 11.54 -12.20 3.21
CA PRO A 206 12.67 -11.50 3.80
C PRO A 206 13.70 -12.49 4.36
N VAL A 207 14.98 -12.26 4.06
CA VAL A 207 16.08 -13.13 4.54
C VAL A 207 16.14 -13.17 6.07
N GLU A 208 15.70 -12.11 6.74
CA GLU A 208 15.74 -11.96 8.21
C GLU A 208 14.41 -12.31 8.89
N HIS A 209 13.36 -12.71 8.15
CA HIS A 209 12.03 -13.07 8.68
C HIS A 209 11.34 -12.02 9.58
N GLU A 210 11.73 -10.75 9.47
CA GLU A 210 11.14 -9.64 10.26
C GLU A 210 9.66 -9.33 9.93
N ASP A 211 9.06 -10.01 8.95
CA ASP A 211 7.64 -9.90 8.59
C ASP A 211 6.74 -10.83 9.40
N GLY A 212 7.31 -11.59 10.35
CA GLY A 212 6.59 -12.59 11.14
C GLY A 212 6.37 -13.90 10.37
N SER A 213 7.05 -14.09 9.24
CA SER A 213 7.10 -15.39 8.58
C SER A 213 7.83 -16.43 9.44
N ASN A 214 7.54 -17.73 9.22
CA ASN A 214 8.15 -18.81 9.98
C ASN A 214 9.68 -18.83 9.75
N SER A 215 10.45 -18.66 10.83
CA SER A 215 11.91 -18.63 10.82
C SER A 215 12.57 -19.98 10.50
N GLU A 216 11.81 -21.08 10.50
CA GLU A 216 12.30 -22.40 10.07
C GLU A 216 12.40 -22.52 8.55
N VAL A 217 11.78 -21.62 7.79
CA VAL A 217 11.82 -21.66 6.33
C VAL A 217 13.15 -21.11 5.83
N VAL A 218 13.97 -21.97 5.24
CA VAL A 218 15.25 -21.53 4.63
C VAL A 218 14.97 -20.69 3.39
N VAL A 219 15.58 -19.51 3.36
CA VAL A 219 15.47 -18.51 2.29
C VAL A 219 16.81 -18.40 1.58
N ASP A 220 16.87 -18.84 0.32
CA ASP A 220 18.12 -18.87 -0.45
C ASP A 220 18.29 -17.61 -1.32
N ASN A 221 19.53 -17.20 -1.57
CA ASN A 221 19.80 -16.18 -2.56
C ASN A 221 19.47 -16.72 -3.97
N PRO A 222 18.63 -16.04 -4.80
CA PRO A 222 18.24 -16.54 -6.11
C PRO A 222 19.41 -16.88 -7.04
N TYR A 223 20.49 -16.08 -7.04
CA TYR A 223 21.71 -16.34 -7.82
C TYR A 223 22.89 -15.51 -7.30
N PRO A 224 24.14 -16.03 -7.30
CA PRO A 224 25.29 -15.25 -6.85
C PRO A 224 25.43 -13.92 -7.60
N GLY A 225 25.38 -12.81 -6.87
CA GLY A 225 25.46 -11.46 -7.45
C GLY A 225 24.14 -10.88 -7.97
N VAL A 226 23.01 -11.56 -7.76
CA VAL A 226 21.66 -11.03 -8.01
C VAL A 226 20.97 -10.76 -6.68
N PHE A 227 20.53 -9.52 -6.45
CA PHE A 227 19.88 -9.13 -5.20
C PHE A 227 18.44 -8.72 -5.44
N VAL A 228 17.54 -9.15 -4.55
CA VAL A 228 16.13 -8.75 -4.57
C VAL A 228 15.86 -7.87 -3.36
N TYR A 229 15.33 -6.67 -3.59
CA TYR A 229 15.10 -5.67 -2.55
C TYR A 229 13.66 -5.15 -2.60
N ARG A 230 12.97 -5.20 -1.46
CA ARG A 230 11.60 -4.69 -1.29
C ARG A 230 11.59 -3.47 -0.39
N PHE A 231 10.96 -2.40 -0.86
CA PHE A 231 10.68 -1.22 -0.04
C PHE A 231 9.55 -1.52 0.94
N ALA A 232 9.61 -0.98 2.16
CA ALA A 232 8.53 -1.13 3.14
C ALA A 232 7.37 -0.17 2.90
N GLU A 233 7.66 1.05 2.45
CA GLU A 233 6.68 2.10 2.16
C GLU A 233 7.04 2.82 0.84
N GLY A 234 6.47 4.02 0.60
CA GLY A 234 6.80 4.85 -0.58
C GLY A 234 8.29 5.19 -0.68
N PHE A 235 8.79 5.46 -1.90
CA PHE A 235 10.20 5.76 -2.16
C PHE A 235 10.37 7.25 -2.52
N ASN A 236 10.55 8.08 -1.51
CA ASN A 236 10.55 9.54 -1.61
C ASN A 236 11.81 10.15 -0.97
N TYR A 237 12.04 11.44 -1.15
CA TYR A 237 13.19 12.17 -0.59
C TYR A 237 13.50 11.82 0.88
N PRO A 238 12.52 11.82 1.80
CA PRO A 238 12.73 11.50 3.21
C PRO A 238 13.46 10.18 3.49
N ASN A 239 13.13 9.11 2.77
CA ASN A 239 13.58 7.75 3.08
C ASN A 239 14.49 7.14 2.01
N ALA A 240 14.61 7.77 0.84
CA ALA A 240 15.43 7.29 -0.26
C ALA A 240 16.88 7.01 0.17
N SER A 241 17.51 7.95 0.87
CA SER A 241 18.89 7.78 1.33
C SER A 241 19.04 6.59 2.29
N ARG A 242 18.08 6.37 3.20
CA ARG A 242 18.13 5.23 4.12
C ARG A 242 18.05 3.90 3.36
N TYR A 243 17.10 3.78 2.44
CA TYR A 243 16.94 2.57 1.63
C TYR A 243 18.17 2.29 0.76
N LEU A 244 18.69 3.30 0.08
CA LEU A 244 19.82 3.13 -0.84
C LEU A 244 21.15 2.91 -0.11
N ASN A 245 21.35 3.53 1.04
CA ASN A 245 22.50 3.25 1.90
C ASN A 245 22.44 1.81 2.42
N HIS A 246 21.29 1.36 2.90
CA HIS A 246 21.12 -0.03 3.32
C HIS A 246 21.42 -1.01 2.17
N LEU A 247 20.83 -0.75 0.99
CA LEU A 247 21.06 -1.54 -0.22
C LEU A 247 22.56 -1.63 -0.56
N THR A 248 23.24 -0.48 -0.66
CA THR A 248 24.66 -0.43 -1.05
C THR A 248 25.59 -1.02 0.01
N THR A 249 25.33 -0.79 1.31
CA THR A 249 26.12 -1.37 2.40
C THR A 249 26.07 -2.90 2.36
N VAL A 250 24.89 -3.49 2.18
CA VAL A 250 24.75 -4.95 2.10
C VAL A 250 25.42 -5.50 0.83
N ILE A 251 25.23 -4.84 -0.31
CA ILE A 251 25.87 -5.26 -1.57
C ILE A 251 27.41 -5.22 -1.45
N PHE A 252 27.99 -4.14 -0.95
CA PHE A 252 29.45 -4.03 -0.82
C PHE A 252 30.04 -5.00 0.20
N LYS A 253 29.27 -5.38 1.23
CA LYS A 253 29.70 -6.39 2.20
C LYS A 253 29.64 -7.82 1.66
N THR A 254 28.75 -8.09 0.71
CA THR A 254 28.46 -9.45 0.21
C THR A 254 29.00 -9.73 -1.19
N THR A 255 29.59 -8.74 -1.85
CA THR A 255 30.15 -8.87 -3.20
C THR A 255 31.60 -8.38 -3.26
N ARG A 256 32.29 -8.78 -4.33
CA ARG A 256 33.58 -8.20 -4.72
C ARG A 256 33.46 -7.38 -6.00
N ARG A 257 34.42 -6.49 -6.21
CA ARG A 257 34.60 -5.78 -7.49
C ARG A 257 34.96 -6.76 -8.60
N THR A 258 34.45 -6.50 -9.81
CA THR A 258 34.72 -7.35 -10.98
C THR A 258 36.17 -7.21 -11.44
N ASP A 259 36.64 -5.97 -11.60
CA ASP A 259 38.04 -5.69 -11.95
C ASP A 259 38.72 -4.85 -10.85
N PRO A 260 39.56 -5.46 -10.00
CA PRO A 260 40.33 -4.75 -8.99
C PRO A 260 41.34 -3.73 -9.55
N SER A 261 41.78 -3.88 -10.82
CA SER A 261 42.79 -3.01 -11.43
C SER A 261 42.29 -1.59 -11.69
N LEU A 262 40.96 -1.43 -11.86
CA LEU A 262 40.30 -0.14 -12.07
C LEU A 262 40.30 0.77 -10.83
N LEU A 263 40.75 0.28 -9.67
CA LEU A 263 40.88 1.08 -8.44
C LEU A 263 42.01 2.13 -8.52
N GLY A 264 42.82 2.11 -9.57
CA GLY A 264 43.96 3.02 -9.73
C GLY A 264 45.02 2.85 -8.65
N LYS A 265 45.95 3.81 -8.56
CA LYS A 265 46.94 3.82 -7.47
C LYS A 265 46.26 4.21 -6.17
N VAL A 266 46.85 3.82 -5.03
CA VAL A 266 46.32 4.14 -3.70
C VAL A 266 46.12 5.66 -3.50
N GLY A 267 46.94 6.50 -4.13
CA GLY A 267 46.84 7.96 -4.08
C GLY A 267 45.70 8.57 -4.91
N ASP A 268 45.17 7.83 -5.90
CA ASP A 268 44.06 8.30 -6.75
C ASP A 268 42.69 7.97 -6.13
N ARG A 269 42.68 7.27 -4.99
CA ARG A 269 41.46 6.84 -4.32
C ARG A 269 40.78 8.02 -3.64
N PRO A 270 39.45 8.15 -3.74
CA PRO A 270 38.68 9.09 -2.95
C PRO A 270 38.97 8.93 -1.45
N TRP A 271 39.00 10.03 -0.71
CA TRP A 271 39.29 10.05 0.73
C TRP A 271 38.31 9.20 1.57
N ASN A 272 37.11 8.93 1.05
CA ASN A 272 36.08 8.09 1.66
C ASN A 272 36.15 6.60 1.28
N ALA A 273 37.05 6.21 0.36
CA ALA A 273 37.29 4.82 0.03
C ALA A 273 38.17 4.20 1.12
N ALA A 274 37.55 3.84 2.24
CA ALA A 274 38.23 3.21 3.36
C ALA A 274 38.76 1.83 2.97
N GLY A 275 40.07 1.69 2.98
CA GLY A 275 40.79 0.43 3.11
C GLY A 275 42.02 0.71 3.95
N LYS A 276 42.31 -0.13 4.95
CA LYS A 276 43.52 0.03 5.77
C LYS A 276 44.73 0.08 4.83
N ARG A 277 45.60 1.09 4.99
CA ARG A 277 46.87 1.22 4.25
C ARG A 277 47.60 -0.13 4.30
N GLY A 278 47.73 -0.81 3.16
CA GLY A 278 48.55 -2.02 3.02
C GLY A 278 47.87 -3.38 3.17
N GLN A 279 46.55 -3.48 3.41
CA GLN A 279 45.82 -4.76 3.36
C GLN A 279 44.77 -4.74 2.25
N LEU A 280 45.05 -5.45 1.15
CA LEU A 280 44.01 -5.88 0.22
C LEU A 280 43.23 -6.99 0.94
N GLU A 281 41.98 -6.74 1.31
CA GLU A 281 41.12 -7.81 1.82
C GLU A 281 40.97 -8.89 0.72
N ASP A 282 41.27 -10.14 1.06
CA ASP A 282 41.12 -11.28 0.14
C ASP A 282 39.63 -11.65 0.00
N ASN A 283 38.93 -10.83 -0.78
CA ASN A 283 37.51 -10.98 -1.07
C ASN A 283 37.28 -11.89 -2.29
N SER A 284 38.25 -12.75 -2.64
CA SER A 284 38.17 -13.62 -3.83
C SER A 284 36.99 -14.60 -3.80
N HIS A 285 36.55 -15.01 -2.61
CA HIS A 285 35.42 -15.93 -2.39
C HIS A 285 34.04 -15.30 -2.65
N LEU A 286 33.93 -13.97 -2.62
CA LEU A 286 32.65 -13.28 -2.82
C LEU A 286 32.27 -13.24 -4.31
N PRO A 287 30.97 -13.31 -4.66
CA PRO A 287 30.51 -13.15 -6.02
C PRO A 287 30.67 -11.71 -6.52
N THR A 288 30.72 -11.53 -7.84
CA THR A 288 30.66 -10.19 -8.47
C THR A 288 29.21 -9.74 -8.60
N LEU A 289 28.95 -8.43 -8.54
CA LEU A 289 27.61 -7.87 -8.69
C LEU A 289 27.14 -7.94 -10.14
N LYS A 290 25.95 -8.50 -10.39
CA LYS A 290 25.41 -8.71 -11.75
C LYS A 290 24.08 -7.99 -12.01
N ALA A 291 23.13 -8.08 -11.07
CA ALA A 291 21.81 -7.46 -11.22
C ALA A 291 21.16 -7.14 -9.87
N ILE A 292 20.23 -6.17 -9.90
CA ILE A 292 19.41 -5.78 -8.77
C ILE A 292 17.96 -5.79 -9.22
N VAL A 293 17.11 -6.46 -8.46
CA VAL A 293 15.68 -6.55 -8.66
C VAL A 293 15.00 -5.76 -7.55
N LEU A 294 14.30 -4.70 -7.91
CA LEU A 294 13.56 -3.87 -6.98
C LEU A 294 12.06 -4.20 -7.04
N ASP A 295 11.49 -4.62 -5.91
CA ASP A 295 10.07 -4.84 -5.72
C ASP A 295 9.38 -3.55 -5.29
N PHE A 296 8.63 -2.95 -6.21
CA PHE A 296 7.89 -1.70 -6.01
C PHE A 296 6.43 -1.91 -5.54
N SER A 297 6.08 -3.12 -5.07
CA SER A 297 4.71 -3.41 -4.59
C SER A 297 4.21 -2.47 -3.50
N ALA A 298 5.08 -2.00 -2.59
CA ALA A 298 4.74 -1.01 -1.56
C ALA A 298 4.90 0.45 -2.01
N VAL A 299 5.49 0.70 -3.19
CA VAL A 299 5.85 2.03 -3.65
C VAL A 299 4.71 2.65 -4.47
N ASN A 300 3.91 3.48 -3.80
CA ASN A 300 2.79 4.17 -4.45
C ASN A 300 3.24 5.38 -5.30
N ASN A 301 4.22 6.14 -4.81
CA ASN A 301 4.75 7.33 -5.46
C ASN A 301 6.27 7.44 -5.29
N ILE A 302 6.86 8.27 -6.16
CA ILE A 302 8.27 8.67 -6.14
C ILE A 302 8.35 10.18 -6.39
N ASP A 303 9.45 10.79 -6.00
CA ASP A 303 9.76 12.20 -6.29
C ASP A 303 11.06 12.32 -7.09
N ALA A 304 11.34 13.53 -7.58
CA ALA A 304 12.52 13.77 -8.41
C ALA A 304 13.82 13.47 -7.65
N THR A 305 13.87 13.77 -6.35
CA THR A 305 15.06 13.58 -5.52
C THR A 305 15.32 12.10 -5.23
N SER A 306 14.29 11.27 -4.98
CA SER A 306 14.48 9.83 -4.79
C SER A 306 14.94 9.16 -6.08
N VAL A 307 14.42 9.59 -7.23
CA VAL A 307 14.88 9.12 -8.55
C VAL A 307 16.32 9.53 -8.81
N GLN A 308 16.72 10.76 -8.48
CA GLN A 308 18.11 11.19 -8.62
C GLN A 308 19.05 10.39 -7.70
N ALA A 309 18.66 10.15 -6.45
CA ALA A 309 19.45 9.33 -5.53
C ALA A 309 19.63 7.89 -6.05
N LEU A 310 18.59 7.33 -6.68
CA LEU A 310 18.64 6.02 -7.33
C LEU A 310 19.60 6.03 -8.54
N LEU A 311 19.65 7.12 -9.32
CA LEU A 311 20.61 7.28 -10.42
C LEU A 311 22.05 7.38 -9.93
N ASP A 312 22.28 8.06 -8.82
CA ASP A 312 23.59 8.19 -8.21
C ASP A 312 24.06 6.82 -7.70
N THR A 313 23.15 6.06 -7.09
CA THR A 313 23.41 4.67 -6.66
C THR A 313 23.69 3.75 -7.84
N ARG A 314 22.94 3.85 -8.95
CA ARG A 314 23.24 3.13 -10.20
C ARG A 314 24.65 3.44 -10.67
N SER A 315 25.02 4.72 -10.74
CA SER A 315 26.33 5.15 -11.20
C SER A 315 27.45 4.63 -10.28
N GLN A 316 27.21 4.58 -8.97
CA GLN A 316 28.15 4.02 -7.99
C GLN A 316 28.34 2.51 -8.17
N LEU A 317 27.24 1.76 -8.34
CA LEU A 317 27.28 0.30 -8.49
C LEU A 317 27.81 -0.12 -9.87
N ASP A 318 27.53 0.63 -10.93
CA ASP A 318 28.12 0.39 -12.26
C ASP A 318 29.65 0.57 -12.24
N ARG A 319 30.17 1.57 -11.52
CA ARG A 319 31.63 1.71 -11.33
C ARG A 319 32.24 0.58 -10.50
N TYR A 320 31.46 0.00 -9.58
CA TYR A 320 31.90 -1.13 -8.75
C TYR A 320 31.92 -2.46 -9.54
N ALA A 321 30.96 -2.64 -10.44
CA ALA A 321 30.80 -3.84 -11.27
C ALA A 321 31.57 -3.79 -12.61
N ALA A 322 32.18 -2.65 -12.95
CA ALA A 322 32.93 -2.43 -14.19
C ALA A 322 33.95 -3.56 -14.48
N PRO A 323 34.08 -4.02 -15.75
CA PRO A 323 33.58 -3.40 -16.97
C PRO A 323 32.10 -3.64 -17.28
N ASP A 324 31.47 -4.63 -16.64
CA ASP A 324 30.05 -4.91 -16.79
C ASP A 324 29.19 -3.82 -16.11
N LYS A 325 28.01 -3.55 -16.67
CA LYS A 325 26.99 -2.74 -16.00
C LYS A 325 26.02 -3.61 -15.22
N VAL A 326 25.51 -3.08 -14.10
CA VAL A 326 24.50 -3.77 -13.28
C VAL A 326 23.15 -3.66 -13.97
N ASP A 327 22.43 -4.77 -14.13
CA ASP A 327 21.06 -4.72 -14.64
C ASP A 327 20.10 -4.33 -13.50
N TRP A 328 19.27 -3.30 -13.74
CA TRP A 328 18.26 -2.83 -12.78
C TRP A 328 16.87 -3.26 -13.24
N HIS A 329 16.34 -4.29 -12.60
CA HIS A 329 15.01 -4.82 -12.86
C HIS A 329 14.00 -4.26 -11.86
N PHE A 330 12.79 -3.98 -12.34
CA PHE A 330 11.72 -3.44 -11.52
C PHE A 330 10.48 -4.31 -11.66
N ALA A 331 9.91 -4.71 -10.53
CA ALA A 331 8.70 -5.52 -10.45
C ALA A 331 7.57 -4.76 -9.75
N ASN A 332 6.32 -5.15 -10.00
CA ASN A 332 5.14 -4.71 -9.26
C ASN A 332 4.90 -3.18 -9.25
N ILE A 333 5.31 -2.45 -10.31
CA ILE A 333 4.99 -1.02 -10.40
C ILE A 333 3.52 -0.84 -10.76
N THR A 334 2.74 -0.32 -9.82
CA THR A 334 1.31 -0.02 -10.00
C THR A 334 1.06 1.38 -10.56
N SER A 335 1.86 2.37 -10.14
CA SER A 335 1.68 3.77 -10.52
C SER A 335 2.29 4.10 -11.89
N ARG A 336 1.45 4.60 -12.81
CA ARG A 336 1.89 5.08 -14.13
C ARG A 336 2.94 6.21 -14.03
N TRP A 337 2.83 7.05 -13.01
CA TRP A 337 3.72 8.18 -12.79
C TRP A 337 5.08 7.73 -12.28
N THR A 338 5.09 6.74 -11.38
CA THR A 338 6.33 6.07 -10.93
C THR A 338 7.07 5.45 -12.10
N LYS A 339 6.37 4.66 -12.94
CA LYS A 339 6.97 4.05 -14.14
C LYS A 339 7.53 5.12 -15.10
N ARG A 340 6.77 6.19 -15.35
CA ARG A 340 7.19 7.31 -16.21
C ARG A 340 8.44 8.01 -15.66
N GLY A 341 8.50 8.28 -14.36
CA GLY A 341 9.65 8.92 -13.71
C GLY A 341 10.92 8.07 -13.84
N LEU A 342 10.83 6.77 -13.58
CA LEU A 342 11.96 5.84 -13.76
C LEU A 342 12.40 5.73 -15.23
N VAL A 343 11.47 5.67 -16.17
CA VAL A 343 11.78 5.68 -17.60
C VAL A 343 12.47 6.99 -18.02
N ALA A 344 12.02 8.14 -17.50
CA ALA A 344 12.64 9.43 -17.79
C ALA A 344 14.09 9.51 -17.24
N ALA A 345 14.36 8.84 -16.13
CA ALA A 345 15.70 8.65 -15.58
C ALA A 345 16.55 7.61 -16.36
N GLY A 346 15.99 6.99 -17.40
CA GLY A 346 16.70 6.03 -18.25
C GLY A 346 16.73 4.61 -17.69
N PHE A 347 15.88 4.27 -16.71
CA PHE A 347 15.66 2.88 -16.32
C PHE A 347 14.73 2.16 -17.31
N GLY A 348 14.80 0.82 -17.34
CA GLY A 348 13.97 0.01 -18.22
C GLY A 348 14.55 -0.26 -19.61
N ILE A 349 15.67 0.38 -19.97
CA ILE A 349 16.36 0.20 -21.24
C ILE A 349 17.73 -0.41 -20.95
N ARG A 350 18.18 -1.30 -21.84
CA ARG A 350 19.55 -1.83 -21.80
C ARG A 350 20.44 -1.06 -22.76
N ASN A 351 21.59 -0.63 -22.25
CA ASN A 351 22.66 -0.04 -23.04
C ASN A 351 23.72 -1.14 -23.27
N GLY A 352 23.59 -1.93 -24.34
CA GLY A 352 24.49 -3.05 -24.63
C GLY A 352 23.88 -4.10 -25.57
N PRO A 353 24.53 -5.26 -25.74
CA PRO A 353 24.02 -6.35 -26.57
C PRO A 353 22.64 -6.82 -26.07
N PRO A 354 21.77 -7.32 -26.97
CA PRO A 354 20.44 -7.80 -26.61
C PRO A 354 20.58 -9.02 -25.70
N GLY A 355 20.28 -8.85 -24.41
CA GLY A 355 20.14 -10.01 -23.52
C GLY A 355 18.72 -10.56 -23.52
N ARG A 356 18.47 -11.59 -22.70
CA ARG A 356 17.18 -12.28 -22.68
C ARG A 356 16.12 -11.41 -22.02
N THR A 357 14.99 -11.26 -22.70
CA THR A 357 13.80 -10.59 -22.21
C THR A 357 12.77 -11.66 -21.86
N ILE A 358 12.27 -11.62 -20.63
CA ILE A 358 11.16 -12.45 -20.18
C ILE A 358 9.98 -11.51 -19.99
N PHE A 359 8.81 -11.90 -20.49
CA PHE A 359 7.58 -11.11 -20.37
C PHE A 359 6.40 -12.02 -20.12
N SER A 360 5.51 -11.60 -19.21
CA SER A 360 4.22 -12.25 -19.01
C SER A 360 3.30 -12.01 -20.20
N ILE A 361 2.57 -13.06 -20.61
CA ILE A 361 1.62 -13.04 -21.71
C ILE A 361 0.22 -13.34 -21.15
N ALA A 362 -0.76 -12.52 -21.52
CA ALA A 362 -2.17 -12.75 -21.19
C ALA A 362 -2.94 -13.18 -22.45
N GLU A 363 -3.92 -14.05 -22.25
CA GLU A 363 -4.85 -14.43 -23.30
C GLU A 363 -5.88 -13.31 -23.51
N LEU A 364 -5.94 -12.81 -24.74
CA LEU A 364 -6.89 -11.79 -25.16
C LEU A 364 -8.21 -12.48 -25.50
N GLY A 365 -9.14 -12.42 -24.55
CA GLY A 365 -10.50 -12.90 -24.74
C GLY A 365 -10.61 -14.42 -24.67
N GLY A 366 -10.64 -14.96 -23.46
CA GLY A 366 -10.99 -16.37 -23.23
C GLY A 366 -12.38 -16.72 -23.79
N ALA A 367 -12.74 -18.00 -23.72
CA ALA A 367 -13.98 -18.53 -24.28
C ALA A 367 -15.26 -17.75 -23.85
N ASP A 368 -15.24 -17.13 -22.66
CA ASP A 368 -16.35 -16.35 -22.09
C ASP A 368 -16.26 -14.83 -22.35
N SER A 369 -15.32 -14.37 -23.19
CA SER A 369 -15.14 -12.94 -23.46
C SER A 369 -16.26 -12.37 -24.31
N ALA A 370 -16.66 -11.11 -24.06
CA ALA A 370 -17.58 -10.36 -24.91
C ALA A 370 -17.12 -10.29 -26.38
N ALA A 371 -15.80 -10.29 -26.62
CA ALA A 371 -15.26 -10.35 -27.97
C ALA A 371 -15.48 -11.72 -28.63
N ALA A 372 -15.30 -12.81 -27.89
CA ALA A 372 -15.56 -14.17 -28.36
C ALA A 372 -17.06 -14.40 -28.61
N ALA A 373 -17.94 -13.87 -27.75
CA ALA A 373 -19.39 -13.88 -27.95
C ALA A 373 -19.81 -13.10 -29.20
N ALA A 374 -19.25 -11.89 -29.42
CA ALA A 374 -19.52 -11.10 -30.61
C ALA A 374 -19.01 -11.77 -31.90
N GLU A 375 -17.86 -12.45 -31.84
CA GLU A 375 -17.33 -13.22 -32.97
C GLU A 375 -18.18 -14.46 -33.27
N ALA A 376 -18.70 -15.14 -32.24
CA ALA A 376 -19.65 -16.24 -32.38
C ALA A 376 -20.99 -15.78 -32.99
N GLU A 377 -21.52 -14.62 -32.58
CA GLU A 377 -22.73 -14.03 -33.20
C GLU A 377 -22.50 -13.66 -34.66
N ARG A 378 -21.36 -13.05 -34.99
CA ARG A 378 -20.98 -12.77 -36.39
C ARG A 378 -20.86 -14.05 -37.22
N ARG A 379 -20.34 -15.12 -36.63
CA ARG A 379 -20.24 -16.42 -37.29
C ARG A 379 -21.62 -17.01 -37.58
N LYS A 380 -22.54 -16.97 -36.61
CA LYS A 380 -23.95 -17.38 -36.81
C LYS A 380 -24.64 -16.54 -37.88
N ALA A 381 -24.43 -15.23 -37.90
CA ALA A 381 -24.99 -14.35 -38.92
C ALA A 381 -24.43 -14.66 -40.33
N ALA A 382 -23.14 -14.97 -40.44
CA ALA A 382 -22.49 -15.35 -41.69
C ALA A 382 -22.94 -16.75 -42.19
N GLU A 383 -23.16 -17.70 -41.28
CA GLU A 383 -23.72 -19.03 -41.58
C GLU A 383 -25.17 -18.89 -42.10
N GLN A 384 -26.00 -18.06 -41.47
CA GLN A 384 -27.36 -17.76 -41.94
C GLN A 384 -27.38 -17.05 -43.31
N LEU A 385 -26.40 -16.18 -43.59
CA LEU A 385 -26.27 -15.54 -44.91
C LEU A 385 -25.84 -16.53 -46.00
N LYS A 386 -25.04 -17.55 -45.65
CA LYS A 386 -24.69 -18.64 -46.57
C LYS A 386 -25.88 -19.54 -46.87
N GLU A 387 -26.67 -19.91 -45.86
CA GLU A 387 -27.91 -20.69 -46.07
C GLU A 387 -28.96 -19.94 -46.89
N LYS A 388 -28.98 -18.60 -46.86
CA LYS A 388 -29.88 -17.79 -47.68
C LYS A 388 -29.43 -17.62 -49.14
N ASN A 389 -28.16 -17.88 -49.44
CA ASN A 389 -27.56 -17.72 -50.76
C ASN A 389 -27.16 -19.06 -51.41
N THR A 390 -27.66 -20.19 -50.91
CA THR A 390 -27.51 -21.48 -51.61
C THR A 390 -28.52 -21.59 -52.74
N ASP A 391 -28.26 -20.84 -53.81
CA ASP A 391 -28.49 -21.25 -55.19
C ASP A 391 -27.35 -20.59 -55.99
N ASP A 392 -26.47 -21.43 -56.54
CA ASP A 392 -25.29 -21.14 -57.38
C ASP A 392 -23.93 -20.82 -56.70
N ILE A 393 -22.99 -21.75 -56.95
CA ILE A 393 -21.53 -21.64 -57.11
C ILE A 393 -20.68 -22.52 -56.15
N GLU A 394 -19.80 -23.26 -56.82
CA GLU A 394 -18.92 -24.36 -56.44
C GLU A 394 -17.92 -24.11 -55.30
N SER A 395 -17.40 -25.25 -54.82
CA SER A 395 -16.38 -25.43 -53.80
C SER A 395 -15.17 -24.51 -53.94
N ILE A 396 -14.95 -23.68 -52.92
CA ILE A 396 -13.65 -23.07 -52.64
C ILE A 396 -13.13 -23.68 -51.33
N GLY A 397 -11.90 -24.20 -51.41
CA GLY A 397 -11.25 -25.06 -50.44
C GLY A 397 -11.29 -24.58 -48.98
N GLY A 398 -11.39 -25.58 -48.10
CA GLY A 398 -11.40 -25.41 -46.65
C GLY A 398 -10.14 -24.72 -46.14
N VAL A 399 -10.26 -23.42 -45.86
CA VAL A 399 -9.31 -22.74 -44.99
C VAL A 399 -9.62 -23.19 -43.56
N SER A 400 -8.80 -24.09 -43.03
CA SER A 400 -8.72 -24.36 -41.60
C SER A 400 -8.29 -23.07 -40.88
N ARG A 401 -9.24 -22.20 -40.54
CA ARG A 401 -9.02 -21.03 -39.69
C ARG A 401 -9.03 -21.49 -38.24
N ARG A 402 -7.87 -21.92 -37.76
CA ARG A 402 -7.59 -22.02 -36.32
C ARG A 402 -7.96 -20.69 -35.67
N SER A 403 -8.92 -20.70 -34.74
CA SER A 403 -9.04 -19.64 -33.73
C SER A 403 -7.73 -19.65 -32.94
N SER A 404 -6.77 -18.81 -33.31
CA SER A 404 -5.59 -18.60 -32.48
C SER A 404 -6.03 -17.74 -31.31
N ASN A 405 -6.06 -18.30 -30.09
CA ASN A 405 -6.17 -17.51 -28.87
C ASN A 405 -5.12 -16.38 -28.97
N LYS A 406 -5.57 -15.15 -29.17
CA LYS A 406 -4.66 -14.02 -29.38
C LYS A 406 -3.98 -13.77 -28.04
N GLN A 407 -2.69 -13.99 -27.98
CA GLN A 407 -1.89 -13.79 -26.79
C GLN A 407 -1.18 -12.43 -26.87
N VAL A 408 -1.23 -11.65 -25.80
CA VAL A 408 -0.65 -10.30 -25.75
C VAL A 408 0.24 -10.16 -24.51
N ALA A 409 1.42 -9.57 -24.68
CA ALA A 409 2.31 -9.29 -23.56
C ALA A 409 1.66 -8.29 -22.59
N VAL A 410 1.67 -8.63 -21.31
CA VAL A 410 1.07 -7.81 -20.23
C VAL A 410 1.85 -6.50 -20.06
N GLN A 411 3.18 -6.57 -20.08
CA GLN A 411 4.10 -5.43 -20.04
C GLN A 411 5.39 -5.74 -20.82
N GLY A 412 6.29 -4.76 -20.95
CA GLY A 412 7.71 -5.03 -21.26
C GLY A 412 8.16 -4.93 -22.71
N LEU A 413 7.26 -4.82 -23.71
CA LEU A 413 7.63 -4.84 -25.14
C LEU A 413 8.72 -3.81 -25.53
N ASN A 414 8.63 -2.58 -25.02
CA ASN A 414 9.60 -1.51 -25.30
C ASN A 414 10.59 -1.27 -24.15
N ARG A 415 10.43 -1.96 -23.02
CA ARG A 415 11.22 -1.75 -21.80
C ARG A 415 11.44 -3.06 -21.06
N PRO A 416 12.45 -3.85 -21.45
CA PRO A 416 12.61 -5.24 -21.01
C PRO A 416 13.03 -5.43 -19.54
N LEU A 417 13.34 -4.35 -18.82
CA LEU A 417 13.68 -4.43 -17.39
C LEU A 417 12.51 -4.04 -16.46
N PHE A 418 11.34 -3.73 -17.03
CA PHE A 418 10.10 -3.56 -16.26
C PHE A 418 9.24 -4.80 -16.42
N HIS A 419 9.00 -5.48 -15.30
CA HIS A 419 8.32 -6.77 -15.24
C HIS A 419 6.96 -6.64 -14.58
N PHE A 420 6.06 -7.56 -14.93
CA PHE A 420 4.74 -7.59 -14.33
C PHE A 420 4.82 -8.05 -12.87
N ASP A 421 5.53 -9.15 -12.60
CA ASP A 421 5.70 -9.72 -11.27
C ASP A 421 7.17 -9.85 -10.84
N LEU A 422 7.36 -10.23 -9.58
CA LEU A 422 8.70 -10.40 -9.00
C LEU A 422 9.41 -11.65 -9.54
N HIS A 423 8.65 -12.71 -9.88
CA HIS A 423 9.22 -13.94 -10.37
C HIS A 423 9.86 -13.76 -11.75
N GLU A 424 9.14 -13.17 -12.69
CA GLU A 424 9.59 -12.76 -14.02
C GLU A 424 10.85 -11.89 -13.91
N ALA A 425 10.84 -10.93 -12.97
CA ALA A 425 11.97 -10.05 -12.77
C ALA A 425 13.25 -10.77 -12.33
N VAL A 426 13.12 -11.72 -11.41
CA VAL A 426 14.23 -12.52 -10.91
C VAL A 426 14.73 -13.50 -11.98
N GLU A 427 13.84 -14.21 -12.66
CA GLU A 427 14.25 -15.13 -13.74
C GLU A 427 14.93 -14.37 -14.89
N ALA A 428 14.43 -13.18 -15.25
CA ALA A 428 15.08 -12.33 -16.23
C ALA A 428 16.47 -11.87 -15.75
N ALA A 429 16.61 -11.51 -14.47
CA ALA A 429 17.89 -11.14 -13.89
C ALA A 429 18.89 -12.30 -13.90
N ILE A 430 18.46 -13.52 -13.56
CA ILE A 430 19.29 -14.73 -13.57
C ILE A 430 19.72 -15.08 -15.00
N ALA A 431 18.77 -15.14 -15.94
CA ALA A 431 19.05 -15.44 -17.35
C ALA A 431 20.06 -14.46 -17.95
N ASN A 432 20.02 -13.21 -17.50
CA ASN A 432 20.94 -12.16 -17.92
C ASN A 432 22.29 -12.20 -17.20
N ALA A 433 22.32 -12.56 -15.91
CA ALA A 433 23.55 -12.75 -15.17
C ALA A 433 24.38 -13.92 -15.74
N GLN A 434 23.72 -15.01 -16.14
CA GLN A 434 24.36 -16.17 -16.78
C GLN A 434 25.07 -15.82 -18.09
N LEU A 435 24.53 -14.87 -18.88
CA LEU A 435 25.17 -14.39 -20.11
C LEU A 435 26.43 -13.55 -19.86
N LYS A 436 26.58 -12.99 -18.64
CA LYS A 436 27.74 -12.17 -18.23
C LYS A 436 28.82 -12.99 -17.53
N THR A 437 28.63 -14.29 -17.37
CA THR A 437 29.66 -15.20 -16.84
C THR A 437 30.46 -15.75 -18.03
N PRO A 438 31.80 -15.59 -18.05
CA PRO A 438 32.63 -16.11 -19.12
C PRO A 438 32.65 -17.63 -19.19
#